data_AF-A0A354J6H3-F1
#
_entry.id   AF-A0A354J6H3-F1
#
_cell.length_a   1.000
_cell.length_b   1.000
_cell.length_c   1.000
_cell.angle_alpha   90.00
_cell.angle_beta   90.00
_cell.angle_gamma   90.00
#
_symmetry.space_group_name_H-M   'P 1'
#
loop_
_entity.id
_entity.type
_entity.pdbx_description
1 polymer ?
#
loop_
_entity_poly.entity_id
_entity_poly.type
_entity_poly.pdbx_seq_one_letter_code
_entity_poly.pdbx_strand_id
1 'polypeptide(L)' 'NILIVDDEQSIVDLLEVYLRNENYNVFKFYNGHDALQCIEKEEIDLAILDIMLPDMSGL' A
#
# COMPACT_ATOMS: atom_id res chain seq x y z
N ASN A 1 -2.22 5.21 -9.88
CA ASN A 1 -2.45 5.10 -8.43
C ASN A 1 -1.90 3.77 -7.94
N ILE A 2 -0.87 3.80 -7.10
CA ILE A 2 -0.22 2.59 -6.56
C ILE A 2 -0.52 2.49 -5.07
N LEU A 3 -1.02 1.33 -4.64
CA LEU A 3 -1.29 1.00 -3.25
C LEU A 3 -0.12 0.21 -2.66
N ILE A 4 0.32 0.56 -1.46
CA ILE A 4 1.31 -0.19 -0.69
C ILE A 4 0.68 -0.54 0.66
N VAL A 5 0.70 -1.82 1.03
CA VAL A 5 0.21 -2.31 2.32
C VAL A 5 1.25 -3.24 2.93
N ASP A 6 1.89 -2.77 4.00
CA ASP A 6 2.96 -3.47 4.70
C ASP A 6 3.04 -2.86 6.11
N ASP A 7 3.16 -3.68 7.16
CA ASP A 7 3.25 -3.18 8.53
C ASP A 7 4.66 -2.66 8.89
N GLU A 8 5.67 -2.98 8.08
CA GLU A 8 7.02 -2.45 8.20
C GLU A 8 7.15 -1.06 7.57
N GLN A 9 7.05 -0.01 8.40
CA GLN A 9 7.11 1.39 7.95
C GLN A 9 8.35 1.73 7.10
N SER A 10 9.51 1.15 7.41
CA SER A 10 10.74 1.39 6.65
C SER A 10 10.67 0.93 5.19
N ILE A 11 9.94 -0.16 4.93
CA ILE A 11 9.76 -0.68 3.57
C ILE A 11 8.79 0.22 2.81
N VAL A 12 7.67 0.58 3.44
CA VAL A 12 6.66 1.47 2.86
C VAL A 12 7.27 2.82 2.46
N ASP A 13 8.03 3.44 3.35
CA ASP A 13 8.63 4.75 3.08
C ASP A 13 9.69 4.66 1.97
N LEU A 14 10.46 3.57 1.91
CA LEU A 14 11.42 3.33 0.83
C LEU A 14 10.71 3.24 -0.53
N LEU A 15 9.67 2.40 -0.63
CA LEU A 15 8.90 2.22 -1.85
C LEU A 15 8.18 3.50 -2.27
N GLU A 16 7.61 4.25 -1.31
CA GLU A 16 6.98 5.54 -1.56
C GLU A 16 7.98 6.52 -2.21
N VAL A 17 9.19 6.64 -1.68
CA VAL A 17 10.23 7.52 -2.25
C VAL A 17 10.56 7.12 -3.68
N TYR A 18 10.78 5.84 -3.96
CA TYR A 18 11.06 5.37 -5.32
C TYR A 18 9.93 5.65 -6.30
N LEU A 19 8.70 5.30 -5.93
CA LEU A 19 7.53 5.47 -6.81
C LEU A 19 7.18 6.94 -7.03
N ARG A 20 7.29 7.78 -6.00
CA ARG A 20 7.06 9.23 -6.14
C ARG A 20 8.12 9.91 -6.99
N ASN A 21 9.37 9.46 -6.93
CA ASN A 21 10.43 9.97 -7.80
C ASN A 21 10.14 9.69 -9.29
N GLU A 22 9.43 8.61 -9.58
CA GLU A 22 8.93 8.27 -10.93
C GLU A 22 7.56 8.92 -11.24
N ASN A 23 7.16 9.94 -10.46
CA ASN A 23 5.90 10.68 -10.61
C ASN A 23 4.62 9.85 -10.44
N TYR A 24 4.68 8.70 -9.76
CA TYR A 24 3.46 7.95 -9.41
C TYR A 24 2.76 8.53 -8.17
N ASN A 25 1.43 8.45 -8.18
CA ASN A 25 0.62 8.68 -6.98
C ASN A 25 0.59 7.42 -6.11
N VAL A 26 0.94 7.56 -4.84
CA VAL A 26 1.14 6.44 -3.89
C VAL A 26 0.19 6.59 -2.71
N PHE A 27 -0.58 5.53 -2.46
CA PHE A 27 -1.43 5.34 -1.29
C PHE A 27 -0.77 4.30 -0.37
N LYS A 28 -0.59 4.63 0.91
CA LYS A 28 0.10 3.75 1.87
C LYS A 28 -0.76 3.42 3.07
N PHE A 29 -0.74 2.15 3.46
CA PHE A 29 -1.45 1.62 4.61
C PHE A 29 -0.59 0.61 5.35
N TYR A 30 -0.85 0.44 6.64
CA TYR A 30 -0.10 -0.47 7.53
C TYR A 30 -0.98 -1.62 8.05
N ASN A 31 -2.18 -1.73 7.51
CA ASN A 31 -3.17 -2.75 7.82
C ASN A 31 -4.07 -2.95 6.59
N GLY A 32 -4.66 -4.13 6.46
CA GLY A 32 -5.49 -4.48 5.31
C GLY A 32 -6.84 -3.78 5.34
N HIS A 33 -7.42 -3.52 6.51
CA HIS A 33 -8.73 -2.88 6.63
C HIS A 33 -8.77 -1.48 6.00
N ASP A 34 -7.82 -0.61 6.33
CA ASP A 34 -7.75 0.74 5.79
C ASP A 34 -7.44 0.74 4.29
N ALA A 35 -6.62 -0.23 3.84
CA ALA A 35 -6.31 -0.41 2.43
C ALA A 35 -7.56 -0.79 1.62
N LEU A 36 -8.40 -1.69 2.14
CA LEU A 36 -9.67 -2.06 1.51
C LEU A 36 -10.60 -0.86 1.37
N GLN A 37 -10.72 -0.02 2.41
CA GLN A 37 -11.52 1.21 2.33
C GLN A 37 -11.02 2.19 1.27
N CYS A 38 -9.72 2.17 0.95
CA CYS A 38 -9.14 2.98 -0.12
C CYS A 38 -9.51 2.44 -1.50
N ILE A 39 -9.41 1.12 -1.69
CA ILE A 39 -9.73 0.46 -2.97
C ILE A 39 -11.20 0.69 -3.36
N GLU A 40 -12.11 0.81 -2.38
CA GLU A 40 -13.52 1.12 -2.63
C GLU A 40 -13.76 2.56 -3.14
N LYS A 41 -12.82 3.49 -2.88
CA LYS A 41 -12.98 4.93 -3.17
C LYS A 41 -12.11 5.41 -4.33
N GLU A 42 -10.99 4.75 -4.56
CA GLU A 42 -9.95 5.16 -5.51
C GLU A 42 -9.73 4.05 -6.54
N GLU A 43 -9.55 4.42 -7.80
CA GLU A 43 -9.09 3.47 -8.82
C GLU A 43 -7.60 3.17 -8.61
N ILE A 44 -7.28 1.94 -8.23
CA ILE A 44 -5.91 1.45 -8.02
C ILE A 44 -5.46 0.62 -9.22
N ASP A 45 -4.30 0.96 -9.79
CA ASP A 45 -3.74 0.26 -10.96
C ASP A 45 -2.81 -0.89 -10.56
N LEU A 46 -2.18 -0.78 -9.39
CA LEU A 46 -1.21 -1.72 -8.86
C LEU A 46 -1.25 -1.70 -7.33
N ALA A 47 -1.23 -2.87 -6.71
CA ALA A 47 -1.08 -3.03 -5.27
C ALA A 47 0.16 -3.85 -4.95
N ILE A 48 0.98 -3.35 -4.03
CA ILE A 48 2.08 -4.06 -3.39
C ILE A 48 1.60 -4.42 -1.98
N LEU A 49 1.48 -5.70 -1.70
CA LEU A 49 0.85 -6.21 -0.49
C LEU A 49 1.77 -7.19 0.20
N ASP A 50 1.99 -7.01 1.50
CA ASP A 50 2.58 -8.04 2.33
C ASP A 50 1.54 -9.12 2.70
N ILE A 51 2.01 -10.35 2.82
CA ILE A 51 1.19 -11.52 3.15
C ILE A 51 0.85 -11.54 4.65
N MET A 52 1.79 -11.08 5.49
CA MET A 52 1.71 -11.14 6.94
C MET A 52 1.30 -9.81 7.56
N LEU A 53 0.08 -9.35 7.25
CA LEU A 53 -0.46 -8.17 7.90
C LEU A 53 -0.99 -8.50 9.33
N PRO A 54 -0.95 -7.52 10.26
CA PRO A 54 -1.33 -7.73 11.65
C PRO A 54 -2.83 -7.99 11.84
N ASP A 55 -3.69 -7.53 10.92
CA ASP A 55 -5.14 -7.57 11.03
C ASP A 55 -5.82 -8.61 10.12
N MET A 56 -5.21 -8.94 8.98
CA MET A 56 -5.72 -9.95 8.05
C MET A 56 -4.59 -10.58 7.24
N SER A 57 -4.84 -11.72 6.59
CA SER A 57 -3.90 -12.20 5.59
C SER A 57 -4.08 -11.40 4.30
N GLY A 58 -2.97 -11.10 3.61
CA GLY A 58 -3.01 -10.48 2.28
C GLY A 58 -3.46 -11.42 1.14
N LEU A 59 -3.86 -12.66 1.45
CA LEU A 59 -4.34 -13.68 0.50
C LEU A 59 -5.85 -13.68 0.34
#